data_AF-A0A1W9MYW3-F1
#
_entry.id   AF-A0A1W9MYW3-F1
#
_cell.length_a   1.000
_cell.length_b   1.000
_cell.length_c   1.000
_cell.angle_alpha   90.00
_cell.angle_beta   90.00
_cell.angle_gamma   90.00
#
_symmetry.space_group_name_H-M   'P 1'
#
loop_
_entity.id
_entity.type
_entity.pdbx_description
1 polymer ?
#
loop_
_entity_poly.entity_id
_entity_poly.type
_entity_poly.pdbx_seq_one_letter_code
_entity_poly.pdbx_strand_id
1 'polypeptide(L)' 'MAVHAGILPPEEVQLHFFERKADNLYSEVISPQMDRNGRLDQWPEGFFDEWDKALEALLMPRED' A
#
# COMPACT_ATOMS: atom_id res chain seq x y z
N MET A 1 -1.75 14.91 3.77
CA MET A 1 -0.41 15.37 3.33
C MET A 1 0.24 16.19 4.45
N ALA A 2 0.67 15.57 5.55
CA ALA A 2 1.30 16.29 6.66
C ALA A 2 2.83 16.36 6.50
N VAL A 3 3.46 15.21 6.19
CA VAL A 3 4.91 15.13 5.91
C VAL A 3 5.30 15.97 4.69
N HIS A 4 4.59 15.81 3.58
CA HIS A 4 4.81 16.59 2.37
C HIS A 4 4.69 18.12 2.60
N ALA A 5 3.81 18.54 3.52
CA ALA A 5 3.62 19.95 3.86
C ALA A 5 4.63 20.45 4.91
N GLY A 6 5.56 19.61 5.36
CA GLY A 6 6.53 19.94 6.41
C GLY A 6 5.93 20.08 7.81
N ILE A 7 4.71 19.58 8.02
CA ILE A 7 3.99 19.66 9.30
C ILE A 7 4.48 18.58 10.27
N LEU A 8 4.88 17.42 9.75
CA LEU A 8 5.43 16.30 10.52
C LEU A 8 6.74 15.81 9.89
N PRO A 9 7.77 15.48 10.69
CA PRO A 9 8.96 14.81 10.18
C PRO A 9 8.62 13.35 9.79
N PRO A 10 9.23 12.80 8.72
CA PRO A 10 8.96 11.42 8.29
C PRO A 10 9.24 10.38 9.38
N GLU A 11 10.21 10.63 10.25
CA GLU A 11 10.64 9.71 11.32
C GLU A 11 9.60 9.60 12.45
N GLU A 12 8.63 10.52 12.51
CA GLU A 12 7.49 10.47 13.44
C GLU A 12 6.25 9.78 12.82
N VAL A 13 6.36 9.27 11.60
CA VAL A 13 5.27 8.58 10.90
C VAL A 13 5.62 7.11 10.73
N GLN A 14 4.74 6.23 11.23
CA GLN A 14 4.86 4.79 11.01
C GLN A 14 3.58 4.23 10.39
N LEU A 15 3.76 3.47 9.31
CA LEU A 15 2.71 2.68 8.69
C LEU A 15 2.94 1.20 9.00
N HIS A 16 1.88 0.48 9.37
CA HIS A 16 1.89 -0.98 9.49
C HIS A 16 0.74 -1.53 8.65
N PHE A 17 1.04 -2.40 7.70
CA PHE A 17 0.06 -3.09 6.89
C PHE A 17 0.06 -4.57 7.25
N PHE A 18 -1.12 -5.10 7.53
CA PHE A 18 -1.33 -6.46 7.99
C PHE A 18 -2.08 -7.23 6.92
N GLU A 19 -1.49 -8.30 6.42
CA GLU A 19 -2.11 -9.19 5.45
C GLU A 19 -2.24 -10.59 6.05
N ARG A 20 -3.41 -11.22 5.86
CA ARG A 20 -3.60 -12.62 6.20
C ARG A 20 -3.51 -13.46 4.93
N LYS A 21 -2.44 -14.22 4.78
CA LYS A 21 -2.35 -15.22 3.71
C LYS A 21 -3.17 -16.45 4.10
N ALA A 22 -3.95 -16.98 3.15
CA ALA A 22 -4.85 -18.11 3.37
C ALA A 22 -4.11 -19.36 3.89
N ASP A 23 -2.84 -19.47 3.55
CA ASP A 23 -1.97 -20.62 3.79
C ASP A 23 -1.25 -20.54 5.13
N ASN A 24 -1.28 -19.37 5.80
CA ASN A 24 -0.56 -19.11 7.03
C ASN A 24 -1.51 -18.89 8.21
N LEU A 25 -1.16 -19.47 9.37
CA LEU A 25 -1.84 -19.25 10.65
C LEU A 25 -1.56 -17.87 11.27
N TYR A 26 -0.68 -17.08 10.65
CA TYR A 26 -0.22 -15.78 11.14
C TYR A 26 -0.41 -14.71 10.09
N SER A 27 -0.64 -13.47 10.53
CA SER A 27 -0.63 -12.32 9.64
C SER A 27 0.81 -11.92 9.31
N GLU A 28 1.08 -11.66 8.03
CA GLU A 28 2.28 -10.99 7.60
C GLU A 28 2.13 -9.49 7.84
N VAL A 29 3.22 -8.85 8.29
CA VAL A 29 3.23 -7.42 8.57
C VAL A 29 4.36 -6.78 7.80
N ILE A 30 4.03 -5.76 7.02
CA ILE A 30 5.04 -4.87 6.43
C ILE A 30 4.92 -3.49 7.06
N SER A 31 6.06 -2.82 7.21
CA SER A 31 6.14 -1.52 7.88
C SER A 31 6.87 -0.50 7.00
N PRO A 32 6.23 -0.03 5.92
CA PRO A 32 6.85 0.91 4.98
C PRO A 32 7.31 2.19 5.69
N GLN A 33 8.43 2.72 5.24
CA GLN A 33 8.98 3.98 5.70
C GLN A 33 8.58 5.10 4.76
N MET A 34 8.35 6.28 5.32
CA MET A 34 8.02 7.48 4.56
C MET A 34 9.28 8.32 4.33
N ASP A 35 9.44 8.86 3.12
CA ASP A 35 10.47 9.83 2.81
C ASP A 35 10.00 11.27 3.12
N ARG A 36 10.93 12.23 3.04
CA ARG A 36 10.64 13.68 3.23
C ARG A 36 9.60 14.26 2.26
N ASN A 37 9.33 13.59 1.14
CA ASN A 37 8.35 14.03 0.16
C ASN A 37 6.97 13.41 0.41
N GLY A 38 6.84 12.57 1.44
CA GLY A 38 5.61 11.85 1.78
C GLY A 38 5.40 10.56 0.98
N ARG A 39 6.45 10.02 0.34
CA ARG A 39 6.39 8.77 -0.44
C ARG A 39 6.77 7.59 0.43
N LEU A 40 6.11 6.45 0.21
CA LEU A 40 6.49 5.18 0.84
C LEU A 40 7.61 4.51 0.04
N ASP A 41 8.55 3.87 0.75
CA ASP A 41 9.64 3.08 0.17
C ASP A 41 9.18 1.74 -0.43
N GLN A 42 8.08 1.20 0.07
CA GLN A 42 7.41 0.01 -0.44
C GLN A 42 5.89 0.20 -0.42
N TRP A 43 5.21 -0.36 -1.42
CA TRP A 43 3.75 -0.35 -1.50
C TRP A 43 3.21 -1.73 -1.13
N PRO A 44 2.28 -1.83 -0.15
CA PRO A 44 1.60 -3.07 0.12
C PRO A 44 0.71 -3.46 -1.07
N GLU A 45 0.78 -4.72 -1.47
CA GLU A 45 -0.16 -5.31 -2.44
C GLU A 45 -1.60 -5.27 -1.88
N GLY A 46 -2.58 -4.99 -2.72
CA GLY A 46 -4.00 -4.99 -2.35
C GLY A 46 -4.50 -3.74 -1.63
N PHE A 47 -3.68 -2.70 -1.41
CA PHE A 47 -4.10 -1.50 -0.66
C PHE A 47 -4.59 -0.34 -1.57
N PHE A 48 -3.88 -0.05 -2.66
CA PHE A 48 -4.22 1.03 -3.60
C PHE A 48 -4.30 0.58 -5.07
N ASP A 49 -3.88 -0.63 -5.36
CA ASP A 49 -3.87 -1.28 -6.68
C ASP A 49 -5.24 -1.87 -7.06
N GLU A 50 -6.19 -1.99 -6.13
CA GLU A 50 -7.52 -2.55 -6.42
C GLU A 50 -8.30 -1.74 -7.47
N TRP A 51 -8.09 -0.42 -7.52
CA TRP A 51 -8.65 0.41 -8.59
C TRP A 51 -8.01 0.12 -9.95
N ASP A 52 -6.69 -0.05 -9.98
CA ASP A 52 -5.95 -0.38 -11.20
C ASP A 52 -6.31 -1.79 -11.68
N LYS A 53 -6.36 -2.77 -10.77
CA LYS A 53 -6.82 -4.15 -11.03
C LYS A 53 -8.25 -4.18 -11.55
N ALA A 54 -9.16 -3.41 -10.93
CA ALA A 54 -10.54 -3.32 -11.40
C ALA A 54 -10.64 -2.68 -12.79
N LEU A 55 -9.84 -1.65 -13.06
CA LEU A 55 -9.77 -1.04 -14.38
C LEU A 55 -9.20 -1.99 -15.43
N GLU A 56 -8.11 -2.70 -15.12
CA GLU A 56 -7.52 -3.72 -15.99
C GLU A 56 -8.54 -4.82 -16.31
N ALA A 57 -9.26 -5.34 -15.31
CA ALA A 57 -10.29 -6.35 -15.50
C ALA A 57 -11.43 -5.89 -16.44
N LEU A 58 -11.79 -4.60 -16.42
CA LEU A 58 -12.79 -4.02 -17.33
C LEU A 58 -12.26 -3.83 -18.76
N LEU A 59 -10.96 -3.64 -18.92
CA LEU A 59 -10.32 -3.48 -20.23
C LEU A 59 -9.97 -4.82 -20.89
N MET A 60 -9.85 -5.90 -20.11
CA MET A 60 -9.68 -7.24 -20.64
C MET A 60 -10.97 -7.70 -21.36
N PRO A 61 -10.88 -8.26 -22.58
CA PRO A 61 -12.02 -8.89 -23.22
C PRO A 61 -12.56 -9.99 -22.32
N ARG A 62 -13.89 -10.11 -22.22
CA ARG A 62 -14.48 -11.32 -21.62
C ARG A 62 -14.09 -12.50 -22.50
N GLU A 63 -13.47 -13.53 -21.91
CA GLU A 63 -13.36 -14.84 -22.55
C GLU A 63 -14.77 -15.44 -22.66
N ASP A 64 -15.11 -15.94 -23.85
CA ASP A 64 -16.40 -16.60 -24.16
C ASP A 64 -16.55 -17.95 -23.45
#